data_AF-A0A2H3HAT0-F1
#
_entry.id   AF-A0A2H3HAT0-F1
#
_cell.length_a   1.000
_cell.length_b   1.000
_cell.length_c   1.000
_cell.angle_alpha   90.00
_cell.angle_beta   90.00
_cell.angle_gamma   90.00
#
_symmetry.space_group_name_H-M   'P 1'
#
loop_
_entity.id
_entity.type
_entity.pdbx_description
1 polymer ?
#
loop_
_entity_poly.entity_id
_entity_poly.type
_entity_poly.pdbx_seq_one_letter_code
_entity_poly.pdbx_strand_id
1 'polypeptide(L)'
;MATETETESPAVVTPTVSQQGSFNVLLKFLEERGHLKRPQGLQERDVPDGINDHPTFMRFLQGRGFDPQGALNQYEEAMAIRKDTEAITAYDAISVHEFEEARKMYPTWSGRRDKRGLPICMFDVGQLTAESMAKYNASQTATEKSQHTMVYHDYMTRFVLPLCGSMPDCKAQSPSVVSSIYVINAGNFGLRQAWSLKGYAQDVSQLLAVCFPEMVDRCYVMNAPAYFGKIWGILSKFVDPRTAAKLIIVSSGEDSLSTLTPYLDVDNIPTEYGGKFTYKPGMTPMLDEGLRKHMEWTLPGDSLPEGPIKFIQDENKGRAVLATGSMNGTKRDNTIATAS
;
A
#
# COMPACT_ATOMS: atom_id res chain seq x y z
N MET A 1 13.66 -19.21 -33.72
CA MET A 1 14.77 -18.58 -32.96
C MET A 1 14.23 -17.29 -32.38
N ALA A 2 13.66 -17.37 -31.17
CA ALA A 2 13.31 -16.19 -30.41
C ALA A 2 14.60 -15.73 -29.71
N THR A 3 15.04 -14.51 -30.01
CA THR A 3 16.13 -13.86 -29.32
C THR A 3 15.73 -13.62 -27.87
N GLU A 4 16.43 -14.30 -26.95
CA GLU A 4 16.41 -13.99 -25.52
C GLU A 4 16.84 -12.53 -25.34
N THR A 5 15.89 -11.62 -25.16
CA THR A 5 16.17 -10.33 -24.55
C THR A 5 16.44 -10.60 -23.09
N GLU A 6 17.71 -10.57 -22.67
CA GLU A 6 18.08 -10.45 -21.26
C GLU A 6 17.28 -9.27 -20.67
N THR A 7 16.25 -9.58 -19.90
CA THR A 7 15.52 -8.58 -19.13
C THR A 7 16.46 -8.11 -18.02
N GLU A 8 17.18 -7.02 -18.27
CA GLU A 8 17.91 -6.29 -17.22
C GLU A 8 16.99 -6.11 -16.01
N SER A 9 17.53 -6.37 -14.81
CA SER A 9 16.86 -5.98 -13.57
C SER A 9 16.50 -4.50 -13.67
N PRO A 10 15.24 -4.09 -13.41
CA PRO A 10 14.85 -2.70 -13.60
C PRO A 10 15.69 -1.81 -12.68
N ALA A 11 16.49 -0.95 -13.29
CA ALA A 11 17.28 0.03 -12.58
C ALA A 11 16.36 0.97 -11.78
N VAL A 12 16.79 1.31 -10.58
CA VAL A 12 16.13 2.34 -9.77
C VAL A 12 16.43 3.69 -10.42
N VAL A 13 15.38 4.43 -10.77
CA VAL A 13 15.51 5.69 -11.50
C VAL A 13 15.93 6.82 -10.56
N THR A 14 17.19 7.25 -10.66
CA THR A 14 17.73 8.46 -10.01
C THR A 14 17.10 9.71 -10.62
N PRO A 15 16.79 10.76 -9.83
CA PRO A 15 16.14 11.95 -10.36
C PRO A 15 17.03 12.74 -11.29
N THR A 16 16.38 13.51 -12.16
CA THR A 16 17.05 14.62 -12.85
C THR A 16 17.11 15.85 -11.94
N VAL A 17 18.10 16.73 -12.19
CA VAL A 17 18.20 18.04 -11.52
C VAL A 17 16.90 18.84 -11.61
N SER A 18 16.19 18.73 -12.73
CA SER A 18 14.91 19.41 -12.96
C SER A 18 13.81 18.92 -11.99
N GLN A 19 13.78 17.62 -11.68
CA GLN A 19 12.76 17.06 -10.78
C GLN A 19 12.97 17.53 -9.34
N GLN A 20 14.22 17.65 -8.89
CA GLN A 20 14.53 18.24 -7.59
C GLN A 20 14.14 19.72 -7.53
N GLY A 21 14.31 20.46 -8.63
CA GLY A 21 13.83 21.83 -8.77
C GLY A 21 12.32 21.95 -8.55
N SER A 22 11.52 21.12 -9.22
CA SER A 22 10.06 21.06 -9.03
C SER A 22 9.67 20.75 -7.58
N PHE A 23 10.40 19.85 -6.92
CA PHE A 23 10.11 19.51 -5.54
C PHE A 23 10.36 20.67 -4.58
N ASN A 24 11.45 21.41 -4.78
CA ASN A 24 11.72 22.61 -3.98
C ASN A 24 10.65 23.69 -4.19
N VAL A 25 10.07 23.80 -5.39
CA VAL A 25 8.93 24.71 -5.65
C VAL A 25 7.69 24.25 -4.89
N LEU A 26 7.37 22.95 -4.93
CA LEU A 26 6.24 22.39 -4.18
C LEU A 26 6.37 22.64 -2.67
N LEU A 27 7.57 22.44 -2.09
CA LEU A 27 7.80 22.70 -0.67
C LEU A 27 7.51 24.15 -0.28
N LYS A 28 7.87 25.12 -1.12
CA LYS A 28 7.54 26.54 -0.88
C LYS A 28 6.04 26.78 -0.87
N PHE A 29 5.31 26.22 -1.83
CA PHE A 29 3.85 26.34 -1.87
C PHE A 29 3.20 25.72 -0.62
N LEU A 30 3.67 24.56 -0.18
CA LEU A 30 3.19 23.90 1.02
C LEU A 30 3.49 24.72 2.28
N GLU A 31 4.65 25.35 2.37
CA GLU A 31 5.02 26.23 3.48
C GLU A 31 4.11 27.46 3.55
N GLU A 32 3.92 28.17 2.43
CA GLU A 32 3.05 29.35 2.32
C GLU A 32 1.60 29.06 2.71
N ARG A 33 1.12 27.84 2.42
CA ARG A 33 -0.22 27.36 2.79
C ARG A 33 -0.29 26.77 4.21
N GLY A 34 0.84 26.63 4.90
CA GLY A 34 0.92 26.08 6.26
C GLY A 34 0.82 24.56 6.34
N HIS A 35 0.94 23.85 5.22
CA HIS A 35 0.85 22.38 5.13
C HIS A 35 2.07 21.65 5.72
N LEU A 36 3.16 22.36 6.00
CA LEU A 36 4.32 21.82 6.72
C LEU A 36 4.13 21.80 8.25
N LYS A 37 3.06 22.40 8.77
CA LYS A 37 2.71 22.33 10.20
C LYS A 37 2.22 20.93 10.56
N ARG A 38 2.33 20.56 11.85
CA ARG A 38 1.85 19.27 12.34
C ARG A 38 0.35 19.09 12.00
N PRO A 39 -0.04 17.99 11.34
CA PRO A 39 -1.43 17.69 11.03
C PRO A 39 -2.30 17.59 12.30
N GLN A 40 -3.53 18.09 12.20
CA GLN A 40 -4.53 17.92 13.25
C GLN A 40 -4.89 16.43 13.41
N GLY A 41 -5.05 15.96 14.66
CA GLY A 41 -5.40 14.58 14.99
C GLY A 41 -4.21 13.70 15.41
N LEU A 42 -2.98 14.06 15.01
CA LEU A 42 -1.78 13.35 15.46
C LEU A 42 -1.47 13.61 16.94
N GLN A 43 -1.23 12.54 17.70
CA GLN A 43 -0.82 12.59 19.11
C GLN A 43 0.62 13.08 19.24
N GLU A 44 1.05 13.63 20.38
CA GLU A 44 2.38 14.27 20.53
C GLU A 44 3.56 13.43 19.98
N ARG A 45 3.60 12.13 20.27
CA ARG A 45 4.67 11.23 19.82
C ARG A 45 4.54 10.74 18.38
N ASP A 46 3.45 11.01 17.67
CA ASP A 46 3.26 10.47 16.33
C ASP A 46 4.23 11.11 15.33
N VAL A 47 4.79 10.30 14.43
CA VAL A 47 5.48 10.82 13.25
C VAL A 47 4.48 11.14 12.14
N PRO A 48 4.75 12.14 11.28
CA PRO A 48 3.84 12.56 10.21
C PRO A 48 3.92 11.70 8.93
N ASP A 49 4.59 10.55 9.00
CA ASP A 49 4.78 9.64 7.87
C ASP A 49 3.46 9.35 7.15
N GLY A 50 3.46 9.41 5.82
CA GLY A 50 2.26 9.14 5.01
C GLY A 50 1.18 10.22 5.03
N ILE A 51 1.41 11.35 5.73
CA ILE A 51 0.45 12.46 5.83
C ILE A 51 1.06 13.74 5.24
N ASN A 52 2.13 14.27 5.84
CA ASN A 52 2.75 15.52 5.39
C ASN A 52 4.29 15.50 5.52
N ASP A 53 4.87 14.34 5.24
CA ASP A 53 6.31 14.14 5.15
C ASP A 53 6.84 14.29 3.72
N HIS A 54 8.16 14.33 3.58
CA HIS A 54 8.82 14.50 2.28
C HIS A 54 8.49 13.37 1.28
N PRO A 55 8.48 12.07 1.66
CA PRO A 55 7.98 11.00 0.79
C PRO A 55 6.55 11.21 0.30
N THR A 56 5.63 11.66 1.15
CA THR A 56 4.24 11.93 0.74
C THR A 56 4.18 13.01 -0.31
N PHE A 57 4.81 14.17 -0.09
CA PHE A 57 4.83 15.25 -1.09
C PHE A 57 5.45 14.81 -2.41
N MET A 58 6.47 13.95 -2.37
CA MET A 58 7.10 13.44 -3.58
C MET A 58 6.17 12.52 -4.37
N ARG A 59 5.34 11.70 -3.71
CA ARG A 59 4.29 10.90 -4.38
C ARG A 59 3.31 11.78 -5.14
N PHE A 60 2.81 12.84 -4.52
CA PHE A 60 1.91 13.80 -5.17
C PHE A 60 2.58 14.47 -6.37
N LEU A 61 3.84 14.88 -6.22
CA LEU A 61 4.60 15.49 -7.30
C LEU A 61 4.81 14.53 -8.48
N GLN A 62 5.23 13.29 -8.21
CA GLN A 62 5.39 12.27 -9.23
C GLN A 62 4.07 11.95 -9.92
N GLY A 63 3.00 11.77 -9.15
CA GLY A 63 1.64 11.52 -9.66
C GLY A 63 1.13 12.60 -10.61
N ARG A 64 1.62 13.84 -10.45
CA ARG A 64 1.29 14.98 -11.33
C ARG A 64 2.36 15.28 -12.38
N GLY A 65 3.28 14.35 -12.63
CA GLY A 65 4.30 14.49 -13.67
C GLY A 65 5.29 15.62 -13.37
N PHE A 66 5.59 15.82 -12.09
CA PHE A 66 6.46 16.88 -11.59
C PHE A 66 5.94 18.31 -11.80
N ASP A 67 4.61 18.49 -11.92
CA ASP A 67 3.92 19.79 -11.82
C ASP A 67 3.66 20.16 -10.34
N PRO A 68 4.33 21.19 -9.78
CA PRO A 68 4.16 21.58 -8.39
C PRO A 68 2.75 22.10 -8.06
N GLN A 69 2.10 22.82 -8.98
CA GLN A 69 0.77 23.39 -8.69
C GLN A 69 -0.30 22.29 -8.71
N GLY A 70 -0.26 21.39 -9.69
CA GLY A 70 -1.13 20.22 -9.74
C GLY A 70 -0.96 19.31 -8.51
N ALA A 71 0.28 19.13 -8.05
CA ALA A 71 0.58 18.36 -6.84
C ALA A 71 0.00 19.01 -5.57
N LEU A 72 0.15 20.33 -5.42
CA LEU A 72 -0.46 21.07 -4.32
C LEU A 72 -1.99 20.92 -4.32
N ASN A 73 -2.64 21.11 -5.46
CA ASN A 73 -4.10 21.03 -5.57
C ASN A 73 -4.61 19.63 -5.17
N GLN A 74 -3.97 18.57 -5.66
CA GLN A 74 -4.34 17.21 -5.32
C GLN A 74 -4.08 16.91 -3.83
N TYR A 75 -2.99 17.41 -3.27
CA TYR A 75 -2.70 17.26 -1.84
C TYR A 75 -3.75 17.97 -0.97
N GLU A 76 -4.16 19.18 -1.32
CA GLU A 76 -5.21 19.91 -0.60
C GLU A 76 -6.56 19.17 -0.65
N GLU A 77 -6.91 18.58 -1.81
CA GLU A 77 -8.08 17.72 -1.96
C GLU A 77 -7.99 16.46 -1.07
N ALA A 78 -6.84 15.79 -1.06
CA ALA A 78 -6.60 14.63 -0.20
C ALA A 78 -6.71 15.00 1.30
N MET A 79 -6.22 16.16 1.70
CA MET A 79 -6.34 16.65 3.08
C MET A 79 -7.78 17.00 3.46
N ALA A 80 -8.58 17.52 2.54
CA ALA A 80 -10.01 17.73 2.75
C ALA A 80 -10.73 16.40 2.99
N ILE A 81 -10.47 15.38 2.16
CA ILE A 81 -11.04 14.04 2.34
C ILE A 81 -10.60 13.41 3.66
N ARG A 82 -9.32 13.52 4.03
CA ARG A 82 -8.80 13.04 5.33
C ARG A 82 -9.52 13.68 6.52
N LYS A 83 -9.86 14.96 6.39
CA LYS A 83 -10.63 15.69 7.41
C LYS A 83 -12.08 15.20 7.46
N ASP A 84 -12.75 15.10 6.32
CA ASP A 84 -14.16 14.69 6.23
C ASP A 84 -14.39 13.24 6.68
N THR A 85 -13.39 12.38 6.48
CA THR A 85 -13.39 10.99 6.95
C THR A 85 -12.80 10.83 8.33
N GLU A 86 -12.27 11.88 8.96
CA GLU A 86 -11.55 11.83 10.24
C GLU A 86 -10.43 10.76 10.28
N ALA A 87 -9.85 10.43 9.14
CA ALA A 87 -9.01 9.23 8.96
C ALA A 87 -7.81 9.16 9.92
N ILE A 88 -7.20 10.31 10.23
CA ILE A 88 -6.03 10.40 11.13
C ILE A 88 -6.41 9.91 12.54
N THR A 89 -7.53 10.40 13.08
CA THR A 89 -8.02 10.01 14.40
C THR A 89 -8.60 8.60 14.38
N ALA A 90 -9.33 8.24 13.31
CA ALA A 90 -9.91 6.92 13.14
C ALA A 90 -8.85 5.81 13.13
N TYR A 91 -7.65 6.08 12.59
CA TYR A 91 -6.53 5.14 12.61
C TYR A 91 -6.13 4.69 14.03
N ASP A 92 -6.27 5.58 15.01
CA ASP A 92 -5.95 5.28 16.42
C ASP A 92 -7.15 4.75 17.22
N ALA A 93 -8.35 4.76 16.64
CA ALA A 93 -9.59 4.38 17.32
C ALA A 93 -10.20 3.07 16.80
N ILE A 94 -10.02 2.77 15.51
CA ILE A 94 -10.59 1.59 14.84
C ILE A 94 -10.34 0.31 15.64
N SER A 95 -11.35 -0.54 15.76
CA SER A 95 -11.16 -1.81 16.44
C SER A 95 -10.26 -2.73 15.61
N VAL A 96 -9.47 -3.58 16.28
CA VAL A 96 -8.67 -4.60 15.61
C VAL A 96 -9.55 -5.46 14.69
N HIS A 97 -10.76 -5.83 15.15
CA HIS A 97 -11.69 -6.61 14.35
C HIS A 97 -12.08 -5.91 13.04
N GLU A 98 -12.50 -4.64 13.09
CA GLU A 98 -12.88 -3.88 11.88
C GLU A 98 -11.70 -3.68 10.94
N PHE A 99 -10.50 -3.43 11.48
CA PHE A 99 -9.29 -3.32 10.67
C PHE A 99 -8.98 -4.63 9.92
N GLU A 100 -9.13 -5.77 10.58
CA GLU A 100 -8.91 -7.09 9.99
C GLU A 100 -10.00 -7.49 8.98
N GLU A 101 -11.25 -7.09 9.20
CA GLU A 101 -12.31 -7.25 8.20
C GLU A 101 -12.04 -6.38 6.96
N ALA A 102 -11.61 -5.13 7.16
CA ALA A 102 -11.23 -4.23 6.07
C ALA A 102 -10.03 -4.79 5.27
N ARG A 103 -9.03 -5.37 5.95
CA ARG A 103 -7.84 -5.98 5.31
C ARG A 103 -8.20 -7.01 4.22
N LYS A 104 -9.28 -7.78 4.42
CA LYS A 104 -9.73 -8.79 3.45
C LYS A 104 -10.24 -8.20 2.14
N MET A 105 -10.52 -6.89 2.11
CA MET A 105 -11.13 -6.18 0.98
C MET A 105 -10.10 -5.53 0.06
N TYR A 106 -8.83 -5.48 0.45
CA TYR A 106 -7.78 -4.77 -0.24
C TYR A 106 -6.49 -5.61 -0.36
N PRO A 107 -5.61 -5.28 -1.32
CA PRO A 107 -4.28 -5.87 -1.34
C PRO A 107 -3.52 -5.60 -0.04
N THR A 108 -2.93 -6.64 0.52
CA THR A 108 -2.28 -6.59 1.83
C THR A 108 -0.81 -6.95 1.73
N TRP A 109 0.04 -6.19 2.41
CA TRP A 109 1.44 -6.54 2.54
C TRP A 109 1.62 -7.92 3.19
N SER A 110 2.33 -8.80 2.50
CA SER A 110 2.59 -10.17 2.95
C SER A 110 3.64 -10.28 4.06
N GLY A 111 4.33 -9.18 4.40
CA GLY A 111 5.54 -9.19 5.20
C GLY A 111 6.81 -9.45 4.38
N ARG A 112 6.67 -9.71 3.08
CA ARG A 112 7.78 -9.96 2.14
C ARG A 112 8.13 -8.74 1.30
N ARG A 113 9.32 -8.75 0.73
CA ARG A 113 9.84 -7.69 -0.16
C ARG A 113 10.37 -8.28 -1.47
N ASP A 114 10.37 -7.47 -2.53
CA ASP A 114 11.01 -7.79 -3.82
C ASP A 114 12.54 -7.67 -3.70
N LYS A 115 13.26 -8.01 -4.78
CA LYS A 115 14.74 -7.93 -4.81
C LYS A 115 15.33 -6.52 -4.69
N ARG A 116 14.48 -5.49 -4.70
CA ARG A 116 14.82 -4.07 -4.48
C ARG A 116 14.40 -3.60 -3.09
N GLY A 117 13.76 -4.44 -2.27
CA GLY A 117 13.27 -4.08 -0.94
C GLY A 117 11.87 -3.47 -0.93
N LEU A 118 11.14 -3.48 -2.05
CA LEU A 118 9.76 -2.97 -2.11
C LEU A 118 8.78 -3.99 -1.51
N PRO A 119 7.78 -3.58 -0.72
CA PRO A 119 6.80 -4.51 -0.15
C PRO A 119 6.00 -5.26 -1.23
N ILE A 120 5.78 -6.56 -0.99
CA ILE A 120 4.92 -7.41 -1.81
C ILE A 120 3.53 -7.48 -1.17
N CYS A 121 2.55 -6.84 -1.81
CA CYS A 121 1.14 -6.88 -1.47
C CYS A 121 0.45 -8.00 -2.25
N MET A 122 -0.35 -8.81 -1.55
CA MET A 122 -1.09 -9.91 -2.13
C MET A 122 -2.59 -9.67 -2.01
N PHE A 123 -3.33 -10.11 -3.03
CA PHE A 123 -4.79 -10.02 -3.02
C PHE A 123 -5.41 -11.19 -3.78
N ASP A 124 -6.47 -11.77 -3.24
CA ASP A 124 -7.30 -12.72 -3.98
C ASP A 124 -8.65 -12.05 -4.25
N VAL A 125 -8.86 -11.62 -5.49
CA VAL A 125 -10.10 -10.92 -5.87
C VAL A 125 -11.31 -11.85 -5.78
N GLY A 126 -11.11 -13.17 -5.78
CA GLY A 126 -12.15 -14.16 -5.57
C GLY A 126 -12.85 -14.02 -4.21
N GLN A 127 -12.18 -13.44 -3.21
CA GLN A 127 -12.73 -13.21 -1.87
C GLN A 127 -13.87 -12.16 -1.85
N LEU A 128 -13.93 -11.28 -2.86
CA LEU A 128 -14.96 -10.25 -2.99
C LEU A 128 -16.28 -10.83 -3.57
N THR A 129 -16.82 -11.86 -2.94
CA THR A 129 -18.05 -12.53 -3.35
C THR A 129 -19.28 -11.63 -3.19
N ALA A 130 -20.39 -11.96 -3.86
CA ALA A 130 -21.64 -11.22 -3.67
C ALA A 130 -22.10 -11.22 -2.20
N GLU A 131 -21.85 -12.30 -1.46
CA GLU A 131 -22.19 -12.39 -0.03
C GLU A 131 -21.30 -11.49 0.82
N SER A 132 -19.97 -11.53 0.64
CA SER A 132 -19.06 -10.67 1.42
C SER A 132 -19.28 -9.19 1.13
N MET A 133 -19.53 -8.84 -0.14
CA MET A 133 -19.88 -7.47 -0.53
C MET A 133 -21.23 -7.01 0.02
N ALA A 134 -22.23 -7.89 0.09
CA ALA A 134 -23.52 -7.55 0.67
C ALA A 134 -23.39 -7.27 2.18
N LYS A 135 -22.63 -8.11 2.90
CA LYS A 135 -22.33 -7.91 4.33
C LYS A 135 -21.60 -6.58 4.55
N TYR A 136 -20.52 -6.35 3.79
CA TYR A 136 -19.78 -5.09 3.83
C TYR A 136 -20.70 -3.88 3.60
N ASN A 137 -21.54 -3.95 2.56
CA ASN A 137 -22.43 -2.86 2.20
C ASN A 137 -23.53 -2.56 3.23
N ALA A 138 -24.05 -3.60 3.91
CA ALA A 138 -25.08 -3.45 4.92
C ALA A 138 -24.53 -3.00 6.28
N SER A 139 -23.26 -3.30 6.57
CA SER A 139 -22.63 -3.02 7.86
C SER A 139 -22.13 -1.58 8.03
N GLN A 140 -22.04 -0.81 6.94
CA GLN A 140 -21.34 0.48 6.94
C GLN A 140 -22.05 1.54 6.09
N THR A 141 -22.07 2.76 6.59
CA THR A 141 -22.41 3.98 5.85
C THR A 141 -21.36 4.30 4.78
N ALA A 142 -21.68 5.21 3.86
CA ALA A 142 -20.72 5.66 2.84
C ALA A 142 -19.46 6.29 3.46
N THR A 143 -19.62 7.08 4.53
CA THR A 143 -18.52 7.73 5.25
C THR A 143 -17.62 6.69 5.92
N GLU A 144 -18.19 5.68 6.59
CA GLU A 144 -17.41 4.60 7.22
C GLU A 144 -16.62 3.79 6.19
N LYS A 145 -17.20 3.49 5.02
CA LYS A 145 -16.49 2.80 3.93
C LYS A 145 -15.28 3.59 3.45
N SER A 146 -15.45 4.90 3.25
CA SER A 146 -14.34 5.79 2.90
C SER A 146 -13.30 5.85 4.01
N GLN A 147 -13.72 6.00 5.28
CA GLN A 147 -12.84 6.01 6.44
C GLN A 147 -12.04 4.71 6.55
N HIS A 148 -12.67 3.53 6.41
CA HIS A 148 -11.97 2.24 6.43
C HIS A 148 -10.99 2.10 5.26
N THR A 149 -11.36 2.56 4.06
CA THR A 149 -10.45 2.59 2.92
C THR A 149 -9.22 3.45 3.22
N MET A 150 -9.42 4.64 3.80
CA MET A 150 -8.36 5.57 4.20
C MET A 150 -7.47 4.97 5.28
N VAL A 151 -8.05 4.45 6.38
CA VAL A 151 -7.34 3.84 7.50
C VAL A 151 -6.49 2.66 7.04
N TYR A 152 -7.03 1.81 6.17
CA TYR A 152 -6.27 0.67 5.66
C TYR A 152 -5.11 1.09 4.75
N HIS A 153 -5.29 2.09 3.88
CA HIS A 153 -4.19 2.56 3.03
C HIS A 153 -3.18 3.41 3.81
N ASP A 154 -3.60 4.06 4.89
CA ASP A 154 -2.72 4.70 5.85
C ASP A 154 -1.81 3.68 6.54
N TYR A 155 -2.23 2.43 6.74
CA TYR A 155 -1.31 1.39 7.22
C TYR A 155 -0.14 1.17 6.26
N MET A 156 -0.40 1.25 4.95
CA MET A 156 0.67 1.16 3.96
C MET A 156 1.60 2.38 4.03
N THR A 157 1.07 3.60 4.00
CA THR A 157 1.90 4.82 3.91
C THR A 157 2.54 5.24 5.22
N ARG A 158 1.90 4.99 6.36
CA ARG A 158 2.36 5.40 7.69
C ARG A 158 3.25 4.35 8.37
N PHE A 159 3.24 3.11 7.89
CA PHE A 159 4.00 2.01 8.50
C PHE A 159 4.76 1.16 7.49
N VAL A 160 4.10 0.51 6.54
CA VAL A 160 4.76 -0.49 5.68
C VAL A 160 5.84 0.13 4.78
N LEU A 161 5.53 1.23 4.09
CA LEU A 161 6.46 1.87 3.16
C LEU A 161 7.64 2.53 3.89
N PRO A 162 7.45 3.26 5.01
CA PRO A 162 8.57 3.74 5.80
C PRO A 162 9.45 2.61 6.36
N LEU A 163 8.85 1.51 6.85
CA LEU A 163 9.60 0.36 7.35
C LEU A 163 10.45 -0.29 6.26
N CYS A 164 9.86 -0.57 5.09
CA CYS A 164 10.62 -1.17 3.99
C CYS A 164 11.68 -0.20 3.44
N GLY A 165 11.38 1.11 3.46
CA GLY A 165 12.29 2.16 3.01
C GLY A 165 13.48 2.43 3.94
N SER A 166 13.35 2.15 5.24
CA SER A 166 14.46 2.31 6.19
C SER A 166 15.47 1.17 6.11
N MET A 167 15.12 0.06 5.47
CA MET A 167 15.97 -1.11 5.40
C MET A 167 17.25 -0.82 4.59
N PRO A 168 18.45 -1.18 5.09
CA PRO A 168 19.71 -0.90 4.40
C PRO A 168 19.85 -1.57 3.03
N ASP A 169 19.15 -2.68 2.82
CA ASP A 169 19.09 -3.43 1.55
C ASP A 169 18.01 -2.89 0.59
N CYS A 170 17.23 -1.88 0.99
CA CYS A 170 16.28 -1.21 0.13
C CYS A 170 17.02 -0.37 -0.91
N LYS A 171 16.76 -0.67 -2.19
CA LYS A 171 17.43 -0.02 -3.31
C LYS A 171 16.67 1.21 -3.81
N ALA A 172 15.48 1.52 -3.26
CA ALA A 172 14.73 2.72 -3.62
C ALA A 172 15.52 3.97 -3.20
N GLN A 173 15.96 4.77 -4.19
CA GLN A 173 16.75 5.98 -3.96
C GLN A 173 15.90 7.22 -4.15
N SER A 174 16.14 8.27 -3.36
CA SER A 174 15.46 9.57 -3.53
C SER A 174 15.61 10.11 -4.96
N PRO A 175 14.51 10.53 -5.62
CA PRO A 175 13.18 10.78 -5.09
C PRO A 175 12.24 9.63 -5.40
N SER A 176 12.75 8.49 -5.91
CA SER A 176 11.94 7.28 -6.01
C SER A 176 11.44 6.96 -4.61
N VAL A 177 10.15 7.13 -4.42
CA VAL A 177 9.47 6.77 -3.18
C VAL A 177 9.26 5.27 -3.19
N VAL A 178 9.32 4.65 -2.02
CA VAL A 178 9.00 3.24 -1.88
C VAL A 178 7.55 3.04 -2.33
N SER A 179 7.33 2.26 -3.36
CA SER A 179 6.00 1.81 -3.81
C SER A 179 5.89 0.30 -3.57
N SER A 180 4.78 -0.32 -3.94
CA SER A 180 4.55 -1.75 -3.65
C SER A 180 4.42 -2.56 -4.94
N ILE A 181 4.84 -3.83 -4.86
CA ILE A 181 4.52 -4.86 -5.85
C ILE A 181 3.18 -5.47 -5.47
N TYR A 182 2.26 -5.60 -6.43
CA TYR A 182 0.97 -6.24 -6.22
C TYR A 182 0.96 -7.59 -6.93
N VAL A 183 0.61 -8.65 -6.22
CA VAL A 183 0.37 -10.00 -6.77
C VAL A 183 -1.08 -10.34 -6.50
N ILE A 184 -1.90 -10.28 -7.55
CA ILE A 184 -3.35 -10.42 -7.48
C ILE A 184 -3.76 -11.75 -8.10
N ASN A 185 -4.31 -12.66 -7.32
CA ASN A 185 -4.92 -13.88 -7.84
C ASN A 185 -6.28 -13.55 -8.45
N ALA A 186 -6.47 -13.84 -9.74
CA ALA A 186 -7.72 -13.68 -10.48
C ALA A 186 -8.36 -15.02 -10.90
N GLY A 187 -7.81 -16.16 -10.47
CA GLY A 187 -8.24 -17.48 -10.93
C GLY A 187 -9.71 -17.80 -10.65
N ASN A 188 -10.23 -17.30 -9.53
CA ASN A 188 -11.63 -17.48 -9.13
C ASN A 188 -12.52 -16.27 -9.50
N PHE A 189 -12.01 -15.33 -10.31
CA PHE A 189 -12.74 -14.11 -10.63
C PHE A 189 -13.72 -14.33 -11.79
N GLY A 190 -15.01 -14.25 -11.48
CA GLY A 190 -16.09 -14.43 -12.45
C GLY A 190 -16.53 -13.13 -13.13
N LEU A 191 -17.03 -13.21 -14.36
CA LEU A 191 -17.64 -12.07 -15.06
C LEU A 191 -18.77 -11.43 -14.23
N ARG A 192 -19.71 -12.23 -13.71
CA ARG A 192 -20.83 -11.73 -12.89
C ARG A 192 -20.33 -10.98 -11.65
N GLN A 193 -19.27 -11.49 -11.02
CA GLN A 193 -18.64 -10.85 -9.86
C GLN A 193 -18.03 -9.50 -10.26
N ALA A 194 -17.29 -9.44 -11.38
CA ALA A 194 -16.75 -8.19 -11.90
C ALA A 194 -17.83 -7.13 -12.16
N TRP A 195 -18.99 -7.52 -12.71
CA TRP A 195 -20.12 -6.61 -12.88
C TRP A 195 -20.66 -6.09 -11.55
N SER A 196 -20.81 -6.96 -10.53
CA SER A 196 -21.28 -6.53 -9.20
C SER A 196 -20.28 -5.64 -8.45
N LEU A 197 -18.98 -5.79 -8.71
CA LEU A 197 -17.93 -5.01 -8.05
C LEU A 197 -17.68 -3.65 -8.70
N LYS A 198 -18.27 -3.35 -9.85
CA LYS A 198 -17.99 -2.14 -10.63
C LYS A 198 -18.13 -0.86 -9.79
N GLY A 199 -19.22 -0.69 -9.05
CA GLY A 199 -19.46 0.49 -8.23
C GLY A 199 -18.42 0.62 -7.11
N TYR A 200 -18.21 -0.46 -6.35
CA TYR A 200 -17.19 -0.52 -5.31
C TYR A 200 -15.78 -0.20 -5.84
N ALA A 201 -15.39 -0.81 -6.95
CA ALA A 201 -14.09 -0.58 -7.58
C ALA A 201 -13.94 0.87 -8.05
N GLN A 202 -15.00 1.48 -8.58
CA GLN A 202 -14.99 2.88 -8.97
C GLN A 202 -14.80 3.80 -7.76
N ASP A 203 -15.58 3.63 -6.69
CA ASP A 203 -15.52 4.46 -5.49
C ASP A 203 -14.13 4.39 -4.82
N VAL A 204 -13.61 3.17 -4.63
CA VAL A 204 -12.28 2.95 -4.07
C VAL A 204 -11.20 3.51 -5.00
N SER A 205 -11.25 3.26 -6.31
CA SER A 205 -10.22 3.75 -7.24
C SER A 205 -10.15 5.27 -7.28
N GLN A 206 -11.30 5.96 -7.25
CA GLN A 206 -11.35 7.43 -7.20
C GLN A 206 -10.72 7.96 -5.92
N LEU A 207 -11.09 7.40 -4.77
CA LEU A 207 -10.55 7.79 -3.48
C LEU A 207 -9.02 7.59 -3.42
N LEU A 208 -8.54 6.42 -3.86
CA LEU A 208 -7.12 6.09 -3.85
C LEU A 208 -6.31 6.93 -4.84
N ALA A 209 -6.84 7.20 -6.03
CA ALA A 209 -6.18 8.04 -7.02
C ALA A 209 -5.95 9.47 -6.50
N VAL A 210 -6.86 10.00 -5.67
CA VAL A 210 -6.70 11.32 -5.03
C VAL A 210 -5.75 11.23 -3.84
N CYS A 211 -6.01 10.33 -2.89
CA CYS A 211 -5.38 10.36 -1.57
C CYS A 211 -4.04 9.60 -1.47
N PHE A 212 -3.80 8.65 -2.36
CA PHE A 212 -2.65 7.75 -2.31
C PHE A 212 -1.99 7.58 -3.69
N PRO A 213 -1.50 8.67 -4.31
CA PRO A 213 -0.83 8.58 -5.61
C PRO A 213 0.48 7.78 -5.53
N GLU A 214 0.87 7.17 -6.65
CA GLU A 214 2.16 6.46 -6.83
C GLU A 214 2.46 5.40 -5.74
N MET A 215 1.46 4.59 -5.39
CA MET A 215 1.59 3.46 -4.46
C MET A 215 2.00 2.14 -5.12
N VAL A 216 1.78 2.02 -6.43
CA VAL A 216 2.00 0.79 -7.20
C VAL A 216 3.26 0.94 -8.06
N ASP A 217 4.23 0.03 -7.92
CA ASP A 217 5.36 -0.10 -8.86
C ASP A 217 4.98 -1.02 -10.03
N ARG A 218 4.51 -2.22 -9.69
CA ARG A 218 4.11 -3.28 -10.62
C ARG A 218 2.92 -4.05 -10.07
N CYS A 219 2.05 -4.53 -10.95
CA CYS A 219 0.89 -5.31 -10.59
C CYS A 219 0.80 -6.57 -11.46
N TYR A 220 1.03 -7.73 -10.86
CA TYR A 220 0.88 -9.03 -11.50
C TYR A 220 -0.53 -9.57 -11.26
N VAL A 221 -1.31 -9.74 -12.32
CA VAL A 221 -2.60 -10.42 -12.26
C VAL A 221 -2.40 -11.88 -12.63
N MET A 222 -2.33 -12.73 -11.62
CA MET A 222 -2.03 -14.15 -11.73
C MET A 222 -3.28 -14.98 -12.00
N ASN A 223 -3.09 -16.15 -12.62
CA ASN A 223 -4.16 -17.08 -12.95
C ASN A 223 -5.31 -16.42 -13.73
N ALA A 224 -5.01 -15.43 -14.58
CA ALA A 224 -6.04 -14.72 -15.31
C ALA A 224 -6.82 -15.72 -16.20
N PRO A 225 -8.14 -15.85 -16.05
CA PRO A 225 -8.92 -16.75 -16.87
C PRO A 225 -8.90 -16.29 -18.34
N ALA A 226 -9.16 -17.19 -19.29
CA ALA A 226 -9.15 -16.85 -20.72
C ALA A 226 -10.11 -15.70 -21.10
N TYR A 227 -11.15 -15.46 -20.30
CA TYR A 227 -12.09 -14.34 -20.47
C TYR A 227 -11.69 -13.07 -19.71
N PHE A 228 -10.54 -13.02 -19.03
CA PHE A 228 -10.11 -11.89 -18.21
C PHE A 228 -10.01 -10.60 -19.03
N GLY A 229 -9.64 -10.66 -20.30
CA GLY A 229 -9.66 -9.48 -21.19
C GLY A 229 -11.02 -8.77 -21.23
N LYS A 230 -12.14 -9.51 -21.12
CA LYS A 230 -13.49 -8.92 -21.04
C LYS A 230 -13.73 -8.21 -19.70
N ILE A 231 -13.23 -8.78 -18.60
CA ILE A 231 -13.25 -8.16 -17.27
C ILE A 231 -12.42 -6.88 -17.29
N TRP A 232 -11.20 -6.95 -17.80
CA TRP A 232 -10.30 -5.81 -17.88
C TRP A 232 -10.86 -4.68 -18.72
N GLY A 233 -11.52 -4.98 -19.85
CA GLY A 233 -12.19 -3.95 -20.66
C GLY A 233 -13.32 -3.19 -19.93
N ILE A 234 -13.86 -3.74 -18.84
CA ILE A 234 -14.83 -3.08 -17.97
C ILE A 234 -14.09 -2.27 -16.90
N LEU A 235 -13.14 -2.89 -16.19
CA LEU A 235 -12.47 -2.31 -15.03
C LEU A 235 -11.45 -1.23 -15.39
N SER A 236 -10.76 -1.34 -16.52
CA SER A 236 -9.70 -0.42 -16.95
C SER A 236 -10.19 1.02 -17.13
N LYS A 237 -11.49 1.23 -17.31
CA LYS A 237 -12.11 2.56 -17.39
C LYS A 237 -12.08 3.33 -16.08
N PHE A 238 -11.86 2.64 -14.96
CA PHE A 238 -11.81 3.20 -13.61
C PHE A 238 -10.40 3.22 -13.04
N VAL A 239 -9.44 2.61 -13.74
CA VAL A 239 -8.03 2.59 -13.35
C VAL A 239 -7.32 3.71 -14.09
N ASP A 240 -6.52 4.51 -13.38
CA ASP A 240 -5.76 5.56 -14.04
C ASP A 240 -4.77 4.96 -15.07
N PRO A 241 -4.48 5.65 -16.18
CA PRO A 241 -3.64 5.10 -17.24
C PRO A 241 -2.23 4.68 -16.80
N ARG A 242 -1.66 5.34 -15.77
CA ARG A 242 -0.31 5.00 -15.29
C ARG A 242 -0.34 3.69 -14.52
N THR A 243 -1.33 3.49 -13.66
CA THR A 243 -1.53 2.20 -12.99
C THR A 243 -1.87 1.10 -13.99
N ALA A 244 -2.74 1.38 -14.97
CA ALA A 244 -3.07 0.43 -16.03
C ALA A 244 -1.82 -0.04 -16.81
N ALA A 245 -0.87 0.85 -17.07
CA ALA A 245 0.39 0.52 -17.75
C ALA A 245 1.36 -0.35 -16.92
N LYS A 246 1.15 -0.45 -15.59
CA LYS A 246 1.96 -1.26 -14.66
C LYS A 246 1.43 -2.70 -14.52
N LEU A 247 0.31 -3.03 -15.15
CA LEU A 247 -0.29 -4.36 -15.07
C LEU A 247 0.40 -5.35 -16.01
N ILE A 248 0.72 -6.51 -15.44
CA ILE A 248 1.25 -7.69 -16.14
C ILE A 248 0.23 -8.80 -15.91
N ILE A 249 -0.43 -9.23 -16.98
CA ILE A 249 -1.46 -10.27 -16.91
C ILE A 249 -0.80 -11.62 -17.22
N VAL A 250 -0.84 -12.53 -16.26
CA VAL A 250 -0.31 -13.90 -16.38
C VAL A 250 -1.49 -14.85 -16.50
N SER A 251 -1.59 -15.51 -17.65
CA SER A 251 -2.75 -16.36 -17.95
C SER A 251 -2.71 -17.66 -17.15
N SER A 252 -3.88 -18.27 -16.92
CA SER A 252 -3.94 -19.62 -16.35
C SER A 252 -3.21 -20.62 -17.27
N GLY A 253 -2.23 -21.34 -16.71
CA GLY A 253 -1.39 -22.29 -17.44
C GLY A 253 -0.07 -21.69 -17.97
N GLU A 254 0.14 -20.39 -17.86
CA GLU A 254 1.45 -19.76 -18.06
C GLU A 254 2.37 -20.01 -16.87
N ASP A 255 3.67 -20.07 -17.12
CA ASP A 255 4.67 -20.28 -16.07
C ASP A 255 4.78 -19.03 -15.18
N SER A 256 3.98 -19.06 -14.12
CA SER A 256 3.91 -18.01 -13.10
C SER A 256 5.26 -17.81 -12.40
N LEU A 257 6.02 -18.88 -12.19
CA LEU A 257 7.29 -18.81 -11.47
C LEU A 257 8.33 -18.04 -12.26
N SER A 258 8.49 -18.33 -13.56
CA SER A 258 9.45 -17.61 -14.41
C SER A 258 9.07 -16.16 -14.64
N THR A 259 7.79 -15.80 -14.57
CA THR A 259 7.36 -14.39 -14.64
C THR A 259 7.74 -13.61 -13.37
N LEU A 260 7.64 -14.23 -12.20
CA LEU A 260 7.86 -13.56 -10.91
C LEU A 260 9.34 -13.55 -10.48
N THR A 261 10.08 -14.63 -10.76
CA THR A 261 11.47 -14.83 -10.30
C THR A 261 12.47 -13.75 -10.74
N PRO A 262 12.31 -13.05 -11.88
CA PRO A 262 13.18 -11.92 -12.21
C PRO A 262 13.13 -10.79 -11.14
N TYR A 263 11.98 -10.62 -10.47
CA TYR A 263 11.73 -9.50 -9.57
C TYR A 263 11.62 -9.91 -8.09
N LEU A 264 11.11 -11.11 -7.82
CA LEU A 264 10.87 -11.63 -6.48
C LEU A 264 11.82 -12.80 -6.20
N ASP A 265 12.33 -12.90 -4.97
CA ASP A 265 13.03 -14.11 -4.52
C ASP A 265 12.05 -15.26 -4.36
N VAL A 266 12.47 -16.48 -4.72
CA VAL A 266 11.62 -17.69 -4.68
C VAL A 266 11.05 -17.95 -3.29
N ASP A 267 11.78 -17.60 -2.23
CA ASP A 267 11.34 -17.73 -0.84
C ASP A 267 10.19 -16.77 -0.47
N ASN A 268 9.98 -15.72 -1.27
CA ASN A 268 8.93 -14.70 -1.12
C ASN A 268 7.74 -14.92 -2.09
N ILE A 269 7.87 -15.84 -3.06
CA ILE A 269 6.81 -16.17 -4.02
C ILE A 269 5.86 -17.21 -3.40
N PRO A 270 4.53 -17.02 -3.48
CA PRO A 270 3.56 -18.01 -3.03
C PRO A 270 3.76 -19.41 -3.62
N THR A 271 3.52 -20.46 -2.82
CA THR A 271 3.60 -21.86 -3.28
C THR A 271 2.66 -22.18 -4.44
N GLU A 272 1.52 -21.48 -4.53
CA GLU A 272 0.59 -21.60 -5.67
C GLU A 272 1.18 -21.13 -7.01
N TYR A 273 2.24 -20.33 -6.98
CA TYR A 273 2.98 -19.87 -8.17
C TYR A 273 4.35 -20.55 -8.30
N GLY A 274 4.55 -21.69 -7.65
CA GLY A 274 5.80 -22.46 -7.70
C GLY A 274 6.92 -21.95 -6.78
N GLY A 275 6.65 -20.97 -5.93
CA GLY A 275 7.58 -20.50 -4.91
C GLY A 275 7.56 -21.32 -3.63
N LYS A 276 8.07 -20.76 -2.53
CA LYS A 276 8.13 -21.44 -1.22
C LYS A 276 7.37 -20.73 -0.10
N PHE A 277 6.79 -19.56 -0.36
CA PHE A 277 6.03 -18.84 0.66
C PHE A 277 4.62 -19.42 0.79
N THR A 278 4.26 -19.91 1.98
CA THR A 278 2.88 -20.35 2.25
C THR A 278 2.00 -19.14 2.57
N TYR A 279 1.39 -18.58 1.53
CA TYR A 279 0.43 -17.49 1.67
C TYR A 279 -1.01 -18.02 1.84
N LYS A 280 -1.80 -17.34 2.67
CA LYS A 280 -3.25 -17.52 2.79
C LYS A 280 -3.93 -16.15 2.82
N PRO A 281 -5.02 -15.94 2.06
CA PRO A 281 -5.77 -14.69 2.12
C PRO A 281 -6.16 -14.33 3.55
N GLY A 282 -5.90 -13.07 3.94
CA GLY A 282 -6.24 -12.54 5.27
C GLY A 282 -5.28 -12.94 6.40
N MET A 283 -4.17 -13.63 6.13
CA MET A 283 -3.14 -13.86 7.15
C MET A 283 -2.45 -12.55 7.56
N THR A 284 -1.94 -12.50 8.79
CA THR A 284 -1.06 -11.42 9.22
C THR A 284 0.26 -11.43 8.44
N PRO A 285 0.93 -10.27 8.25
CA PRO A 285 2.20 -10.20 7.53
C PRO A 285 3.27 -11.11 8.17
N MET A 286 3.87 -11.97 7.37
CA MET A 286 5.01 -12.80 7.77
C MET A 286 6.30 -12.15 7.30
N LEU A 287 6.99 -11.50 8.23
CA LEU A 287 8.19 -10.72 7.93
C LEU A 287 9.33 -11.58 7.38
N ASP A 288 9.99 -11.07 6.33
CA ASP A 288 11.28 -11.62 5.89
C ASP A 288 12.36 -11.50 6.97
N GLU A 289 13.41 -12.30 6.83
CA GLU A 289 14.48 -12.39 7.84
C GLU A 289 15.19 -11.05 8.07
N GLY A 290 15.34 -10.24 7.03
CA GLY A 290 15.95 -8.91 7.14
C GLY A 290 15.13 -8.01 8.05
N LEU A 291 13.83 -7.90 7.78
CA LEU A 291 12.91 -7.09 8.59
C LEU A 291 12.84 -7.56 10.04
N ARG A 292 12.79 -8.89 10.27
CA ARG A 292 12.76 -9.43 11.64
C ARG A 292 14.01 -9.09 12.44
N LYS A 293 15.19 -9.10 11.80
CA LYS A 293 16.46 -8.77 12.46
C LYS A 293 16.69 -7.28 12.63
N HIS A 294 16.11 -6.45 11.77
CA HIS A 294 16.24 -4.99 11.83
C HIS A 294 15.43 -4.38 12.98
N MET A 295 14.38 -5.07 13.44
CA MET A 295 13.59 -4.63 14.59
C MET A 295 14.12 -5.19 15.90
N GLU A 296 14.24 -4.31 16.88
CA GLU A 296 14.53 -4.66 18.27
C GLU A 296 13.21 -4.91 19.00
N TRP A 297 12.76 -6.17 18.99
CA TRP A 297 11.45 -6.57 19.51
C TRP A 297 11.33 -6.37 21.03
N THR A 298 10.25 -5.70 21.44
CA THR A 298 9.89 -5.52 22.86
C THR A 298 8.88 -6.56 23.34
N LEU A 299 8.09 -7.13 22.42
CA LEU A 299 7.15 -8.21 22.71
C LEU A 299 7.84 -9.58 22.52
N PRO A 300 7.39 -10.64 23.22
CA PRO A 300 7.89 -11.99 22.97
C PRO A 300 7.65 -12.43 21.52
N GLY A 301 8.72 -12.82 20.83
CA GLY A 301 8.67 -13.26 19.42
C GLY A 301 9.17 -12.19 18.44
N ASP A 302 8.95 -12.44 17.15
CA ASP A 302 9.43 -11.60 16.04
C ASP A 302 8.34 -11.38 14.97
N SER A 303 7.09 -11.23 15.42
CA SER A 303 5.90 -11.07 14.56
C SER A 303 5.12 -9.81 14.89
N LEU A 304 4.51 -9.22 13.86
CA LEU A 304 3.59 -8.09 14.04
C LEU A 304 2.22 -8.56 14.56
N PRO A 305 1.60 -7.82 15.49
CA PRO A 305 0.23 -8.10 15.92
C PRO A 305 -0.80 -7.71 14.84
N GLU A 306 -2.04 -8.18 15.01
CA GLU A 306 -3.19 -7.72 14.24
C GLU A 306 -3.49 -6.22 14.48
N GLY A 307 -4.31 -5.64 13.61
CA GLY A 307 -4.75 -4.24 13.69
C GLY A 307 -3.74 -3.21 13.15
N PRO A 308 -4.04 -1.91 13.31
CA PRO A 308 -3.19 -0.84 12.79
C PRO A 308 -1.90 -0.71 13.60
N ILE A 309 -0.81 -0.40 12.89
CA ILE A 309 0.53 -0.18 13.45
C ILE A 309 1.06 1.14 12.90
N LYS A 310 1.81 1.89 13.69
CA LYS A 310 2.46 3.13 13.22
C LYS A 310 3.84 3.30 13.84
N PHE A 311 4.65 4.15 13.22
CA PHE A 311 5.83 4.68 13.89
C PHE A 311 5.44 5.80 14.86
N ILE A 312 6.20 5.89 15.96
CA ILE A 312 6.19 7.01 16.88
C ILE A 312 7.63 7.43 17.15
N GLN A 313 7.81 8.67 17.59
CA GLN A 313 9.06 9.15 18.15
C GLN A 313 9.21 8.62 19.58
N ASP A 314 10.35 7.98 19.86
CA ASP A 314 10.69 7.52 21.21
C ASP A 314 11.26 8.67 22.07
N GLU A 315 11.51 8.39 23.35
CA GLU A 315 12.03 9.37 24.32
C GLU A 315 13.41 9.92 23.96
N ASN A 316 14.20 9.14 23.22
CA ASN A 316 15.55 9.49 22.75
C ASN A 316 15.53 10.14 21.36
N LYS A 317 14.35 10.52 20.85
CA LYS A 317 14.12 11.03 19.50
C LYS A 317 14.41 10.03 18.36
N GLY A 318 14.58 8.75 18.68
CA GLY A 318 14.57 7.63 17.73
C GLY A 318 13.16 7.24 17.30
N ARG A 319 13.02 6.11 16.60
CA ARG A 319 11.73 5.58 16.12
C ARG A 319 11.38 4.29 16.85
N ALA A 320 10.13 4.21 17.30
CA ALA A 320 9.53 2.99 17.81
C ALA A 320 8.29 2.61 17.00
N VAL A 321 8.01 1.31 16.94
CA VAL A 321 6.85 0.73 16.26
C VAL A 321 5.77 0.46 17.31
N LEU A 322 4.57 0.98 17.10
CA LEU A 322 3.47 0.96 18.06
C LEU A 322 2.24 0.25 17.48
N ALA A 323 1.64 -0.68 18.24
CA ALA A 323 0.30 -1.18 17.98
C ALA A 323 -0.74 -0.13 18.45
N THR A 324 -1.54 0.41 17.53
CA THR A 324 -2.58 1.42 17.82
C THR A 324 -3.98 0.87 17.56
N GLY A 325 -5.03 1.69 17.60
CA GLY A 325 -6.43 1.25 17.50
C GLY A 325 -6.97 0.75 18.83
N SER A 326 -8.06 -0.01 18.80
CA SER A 326 -8.72 -0.51 20.02
C SER A 326 -8.97 -2.02 20.00
N MET A 327 -8.95 -2.64 21.17
CA MET A 327 -9.30 -4.04 21.37
C MET A 327 -10.22 -4.15 22.58
N ASN A 328 -11.39 -4.75 22.42
CA ASN A 328 -12.42 -4.85 23.48
C ASN A 328 -12.76 -3.48 24.11
N GLY A 329 -12.86 -2.43 23.28
CA GLY A 329 -13.14 -1.06 23.72
C GLY A 329 -11.99 -0.34 24.42
N THR A 330 -10.83 -0.97 24.57
CA THR A 330 -9.64 -0.36 25.19
C THR A 330 -8.65 0.04 24.11
N LYS A 331 -8.15 1.28 24.17
CA LYS A 331 -7.11 1.77 23.26
C LYS A 331 -5.80 0.98 23.46
N ARG A 332 -5.14 0.63 22.37
CA ARG A 332 -3.82 0.00 22.38
C ARG A 332 -2.72 1.06 22.32
N ASP A 333 -1.66 0.87 23.10
CA ASP A 333 -0.44 1.70 23.05
C ASP A 333 0.85 0.86 23.25
N ASN A 334 0.75 -0.43 22.90
CA ASN A 334 1.84 -1.36 23.14
C ASN A 334 2.95 -1.12 22.12
N THR A 335 4.15 -0.81 22.60
CA THR A 335 5.34 -0.78 21.75
C THR A 335 5.67 -2.21 21.32
N ILE A 336 5.84 -2.41 20.01
CA ILE A 336 6.14 -3.70 19.37
C ILE A 336 7.65 -3.91 19.25
N ALA A 337 8.36 -2.86 18.84
CA ALA A 337 9.80 -2.87 18.63
C ALA A 337 10.37 -1.44 18.62
N THR A 338 11.65 -1.29 18.88
CA THR A 338 12.43 -0.13 18.42
C THR A 338 12.99 -0.42 17.03
N ALA A 339 13.08 0.62 16.19
CA ALA A 339 13.63 0.53 14.85
C ALA A 339 14.81 1.51 14.77
N SER A 340 16.00 0.95 14.63
CA SER A 340 17.29 1.68 14.60
C SER A 340 17.59 2.29 13.24
#